data_AF-A0A4Y8VEB7-F1
#
_entry.id   AF-A0A4Y8VEB7-F1
#
_cell.length_a   1.000
_cell.length_b   1.000
_cell.length_c   1.000
_cell.angle_alpha   90.00
_cell.angle_beta   90.00
_cell.angle_gamma   90.00
#
_symmetry.space_group_name_H-M   'P 1'
#
loop_
_entity.id
_entity.type
_entity.pdbx_description
1 polymer ?
#
loop_
_entity_poly.entity_id
_entity_poly.type
_entity_poly.pdbx_seq_one_letter_code
_entity_poly.pdbx_strand_id
1 'polypeptide(L)' 'MKIVLSGGDADTNAAVAGAILGAKFGICHIPDEWRNGLLYASMLHNKVQEFYAMYR' A
#
# COMPACT_ATOMS: atom_id res chain seq x y z
N MET A 1 4.73 -13.58 4.67
CA MET A 1 6.06 -13.51 4.00
C MET A 1 6.19 -14.33 2.70
N LYS A 2 5.12 -14.93 2.14
CA LYS A 2 5.26 -15.86 1.01
C LYS A 2 5.59 -15.18 -0.34
N ILE A 3 5.05 -13.99 -0.62
CA ILE A 3 5.18 -13.31 -1.92
C ILE A 3 6.52 -12.57 -2.09
N VAL A 4 7.02 -11.91 -1.03
CA VAL A 4 8.32 -11.20 -1.06
C VAL A 4 9.51 -12.16 -1.19
N LEU A 5 9.35 -13.39 -0.70
CA LEU A 5 10.39 -14.43 -0.71
C LEU A 5 10.29 -15.37 -1.93
N SER A 6 9.39 -15.11 -2.88
CA SER A 6 9.18 -15.98 -4.05
C SER A 6 10.24 -15.82 -5.16
N GLY A 7 11.25 -14.97 -4.96
CA GLY A 7 12.29 -14.65 -5.96
C GLY A 7 11.78 -13.72 -7.07
N GLY A 8 12.72 -13.17 -7.87
CA GLY A 8 12.41 -12.18 -8.92
C GLY A 8 12.25 -10.75 -8.38
N ASP A 9 11.31 -9.99 -8.95
CA ASP A 9 11.04 -8.58 -8.61
C ASP A 9 10.11 -8.48 -7.39
N ALA A 10 10.70 -8.74 -6.22
CA ALA A 10 9.98 -8.92 -4.97
C ALA A 10 9.21 -7.67 -4.51
N ASP A 11 9.72 -6.47 -4.82
CA ASP A 11 9.08 -5.19 -4.52
C ASP A 11 7.82 -4.97 -5.38
N THR A 12 7.88 -5.24 -6.68
CA THR A 12 6.72 -5.17 -7.58
C THR A 12 5.65 -6.19 -7.17
N ASN A 13 6.05 -7.42 -6.85
CA ASN A 13 5.13 -8.45 -6.36
C ASN A 13 4.46 -8.04 -5.04
N ALA A 14 5.24 -7.45 -4.12
CA ALA A 14 4.73 -6.95 -2.85
C ALA A 14 3.79 -5.74 -3.04
N ALA A 15 4.09 -4.84 -3.97
CA ALA A 15 3.29 -3.66 -4.26
C ALA A 15 1.91 -4.05 -4.82
N VAL A 16 1.87 -4.95 -5.80
CA VAL A 16 0.61 -5.43 -6.41
C VAL A 16 -0.22 -6.21 -5.39
N ALA A 17 0.38 -7.18 -4.70
CA ALA A 17 -0.33 -7.96 -3.69
C ALA A 17 -0.80 -7.07 -2.53
N GLY A 18 0.04 -6.14 -2.10
CA GLY A 18 -0.25 -5.17 -1.04
C GLY A 18 -1.42 -4.25 -1.39
N ALA A 19 -1.51 -3.77 -2.63
CA ALA A 19 -2.63 -2.95 -3.08
C ALA A 19 -3.97 -3.70 -3.02
N ILE A 20 -4.01 -4.96 -3.50
CA ILE A 20 -5.22 -5.79 -3.48
C ILE A 20 -5.63 -6.11 -2.04
N LEU A 21 -4.68 -6.52 -1.21
CA LEU A 21 -4.94 -6.83 0.21
C LEU A 21 -5.36 -5.56 0.98
N GLY A 22 -4.73 -4.43 0.70
CA GLY A 22 -5.06 -3.13 1.29
C GLY A 22 -6.47 -2.67 0.92
N ALA A 23 -6.92 -2.89 -0.32
CA ALA A 23 -8.29 -2.62 -0.71
C ALA A 23 -9.31 -3.53 -0.01
N LYS A 24 -8.96 -4.80 0.25
CA LYS A 24 -9.84 -5.77 0.90
C LYS A 24 -9.95 -5.58 2.41
N PHE A 25 -8.83 -5.34 3.10
CA PHE A 25 -8.76 -5.31 4.56
C PHE A 25 -8.68 -3.87 5.13
N GLY A 26 -8.37 -2.88 4.29
CA GLY A 26 -8.21 -1.50 4.71
C GLY A 26 -6.84 -1.23 5.36
N ILE A 27 -6.47 0.06 5.38
CA ILE A 27 -5.15 0.54 5.83
C ILE A 27 -4.85 0.26 7.31
N CYS A 28 -5.88 0.17 8.16
CA CYS A 28 -5.73 -0.07 9.61
C CYS A 28 -5.11 -1.44 9.94
N HIS A 29 -5.15 -2.39 9.00
CA HIS A 29 -4.57 -3.72 9.18
C HIS A 29 -3.08 -3.79 8.80
N ILE A 30 -2.48 -2.68 8.34
CA ILE A 30 -1.04 -2.58 8.11
C ILE A 30 -0.36 -2.20 9.44
N PRO A 31 0.73 -2.89 9.86
CA PRO A 31 1.47 -2.53 11.06
C PRO A 31 1.88 -1.06 11.11
N ASP A 32 1.73 -0.40 12.26
CA ASP A 32 2.04 1.03 12.42
C ASP A 32 3.50 1.35 12.09
N GLU A 33 4.43 0.45 12.46
CA GLU A 33 5.86 0.57 12.16
C GLU A 33 6.13 0.71 10.64
N TRP A 34 5.34 0.03 9.81
CA TRP A 34 5.47 0.08 8.35
C TRP A 34 4.81 1.32 7.76
N ARG A 35 3.69 1.78 8.36
CA ARG A 35 3.00 3.00 7.94
C ARG A 35 3.78 4.25 8.29
N ASN A 36 4.36 4.29 9.49
CA ASN A 36 5.11 5.45 10.00
C ASN A 36 6.49 5.60 9.33
N GLY A 37 7.06 4.50 8.83
CA GLY A 37 8.32 4.50 8.08
C GLY A 37 8.17 4.77 6.58
N LEU A 38 6.94 4.95 6.07
CA LEU A 38 6.71 5.09 4.63
C LEU A 38 7.16 6.46 4.11
N LEU A 39 8.13 6.46 3.21
CA LEU A 39 8.55 7.66 2.50
C LEU A 39 7.39 8.23 1.68
N TYR A 40 7.23 9.55 1.76
CA TYR A 40 6.18 10.29 1.04
C TYR A 40 4.73 9.91 1.42
N ALA A 41 4.49 9.33 2.59
CA ALA A 41 3.16 8.91 3.04
C ALA A 41 2.09 10.01 2.89
N SER A 42 2.39 11.26 3.27
CA SER A 42 1.45 12.39 3.15
C SER A 42 1.11 12.72 1.70
N MET A 43 2.10 12.67 0.79
CA MET A 43 1.87 12.94 -0.64
C MET A 43 1.00 11.84 -1.27
N LEU A 44 1.26 10.57 -0.93
CA LEU A 44 0.43 9.44 -1.38
C LEU A 44 -1.00 9.55 -0.85
N HIS A 45 -1.16 9.90 0.44
CA HIS A 45 -2.48 10.08 1.03
C HIS A 45 -3.27 11.19 0.31
N ASN A 46 -2.63 12.34 0.05
CA ASN A 46 -3.27 13.44 -0.68
C ASN A 46 -3.73 13.02 -2.08
N LYS A 47 -2.87 12.34 -2.85
CA LYS A 47 -3.24 11.82 -4.19
C LYS A 47 -4.44 10.89 -4.12
N VAL A 48 -4.51 10.02 -3.11
CA VAL A 48 -5.65 9.12 -2.93
C VAL A 48 -6.92 9.91 -2.61
N GLN A 49 -6.85 10.93 -1.74
CA GLN A 49 -8.01 11.79 -1.44
C GLN A 49 -8.48 12.56 -2.68
N GLU A 50 -7.57 13.14 -3.47
CA GLU A 50 -7.89 13.80 -4.74
C GLU A 50 -8.58 12.85 -5.72
N PHE A 51 -8.07 11.62 -5.83
CA PHE A 51 -8.68 10.59 -6.66
C PHE A 51 -10.09 10.24 -6.15
N TYR A 52 -10.29 9.99 -4.86
CA TYR A 52 -11.61 9.74 -4.30
C TYR A 52 -12.59 10.89 -4.53
N ALA A 53 -12.13 12.13 -4.42
CA ALA A 53 -12.96 13.31 -4.66
C ALA A 53 -13.38 13.46 -6.13
N MET A 54 -12.57 12.99 -7.08
CA MET A 54 -12.89 13.02 -8.51
C MET A 54 -13.96 11.98 -8.91
N TYR A 55 -14.03 10.85 -8.19
CA TYR A 55 -14.96 9.74 -8.48
C TYR A 55 -16.25 9.78 -7.64
N ARG A 56 -16.45 10.85 -6.86
CA ARG A 56 -17.64 11.07 -6.02
C ARG A 56 -18.48 12.20 -6.57
#